data_AF-A0A967SIJ3-F1
#
_entry.id   AF-A0A967SIJ3-F1
#
_cell.length_a   1.000
_cell.length_b   1.000
_cell.length_c   1.000
_cell.angle_alpha   90.00
_cell.angle_beta   90.00
_cell.angle_gamma   90.00
#
_symmetry.space_group_name_H-M   'P 1'
#
loop_
_entity.id
_entity.type
_entity.pdbx_description
1 polymer ?
#
loop_
_entity_poly.entity_id
_entity_poly.type
_entity_poly.pdbx_seq_one_letter_code
_entity_poly.pdbx_strand_id
1 'polypeptide(L)'
;MVGLFDILGPVMVGPSSSHTAGACRLGLMARAILGDTPDRATIRLHGSFAATGEGHGTQRAIVGGLLGMPPDDLRLRSAYEEAESAGLDYRFEEVDLGEDAHPNTAVFELEKGEETAVVRGASVGGGRIEVTAIDGFPVALSGGYDTLVLIAQDQPGTIA
;
A
#
# COMPACT_ATOMS: atom_id res chain seq x y z
N MET A 1 -20.77 6.87 12.83
CA MET A 1 -21.94 7.06 11.95
C MET A 1 -21.50 6.60 10.57
N VAL A 2 -22.11 5.55 10.02
CA VAL A 2 -21.78 5.03 8.67
C VAL A 2 -22.48 5.93 7.66
N GLY A 3 -21.73 6.57 6.76
CA GLY A 3 -22.26 7.44 5.72
C GLY A 3 -22.75 6.64 4.51
N LEU A 4 -23.63 7.24 3.69
CA LEU A 4 -24.13 6.61 2.46
C LEU A 4 -23.00 6.18 1.50
N PHE A 5 -21.90 6.94 1.47
CA PHE A 5 -20.72 6.64 0.65
C PHE A 5 -19.89 5.46 1.17
N ASP A 6 -20.05 5.06 2.45
CA ASP A 6 -19.39 3.86 2.99
C ASP A 6 -20.06 2.57 2.49
N ILE A 7 -21.32 2.64 2.05
CA ILE A 7 -22.11 1.49 1.58
C ILE A 7 -21.86 1.23 0.08
N LEU A 8 -21.67 2.29 -0.70
CA LEU A 8 -21.56 2.18 -2.17
C LEU A 8 -20.16 1.74 -2.66
N GLY A 9 -19.17 1.67 -1.77
CA GLY A 9 -17.78 1.41 -2.14
C GLY A 9 -17.13 2.62 -2.84
N PRO A 10 -15.80 2.67 -2.92
CA PRO A 10 -15.10 3.80 -3.52
C PRO A 10 -15.26 3.79 -5.04
N VAL A 11 -15.26 4.99 -5.64
CA VAL A 11 -15.01 5.13 -7.08
C VAL A 11 -13.62 4.57 -7.37
N MET A 12 -13.52 3.64 -8.31
CA MET A 12 -12.28 2.94 -8.61
C MET A 12 -12.26 2.39 -10.02
N VAL A 13 -11.04 2.09 -10.52
CA VAL A 13 -10.82 1.33 -11.74
C VAL A 13 -10.55 -0.12 -11.37
N GLY A 14 -11.58 -0.97 -11.42
CA GLY A 14 -11.43 -2.42 -11.21
C GLY A 14 -12.69 -3.08 -10.65
N PRO A 15 -12.69 -4.42 -10.51
CA PRO A 15 -13.88 -5.16 -10.07
C PRO A 15 -14.04 -5.22 -8.55
N SER A 16 -12.99 -4.95 -7.76
CA SER A 16 -12.96 -5.24 -6.32
C SER A 16 -12.44 -4.08 -5.48
N SER A 17 -13.24 -3.65 -4.50
CA SER A 17 -12.86 -2.54 -3.62
C SER A 17 -11.71 -2.90 -2.69
N SER A 18 -11.62 -4.14 -2.22
CA SER A 18 -10.49 -4.57 -1.38
C SER A 18 -9.23 -4.83 -2.20
N HIS A 19 -9.36 -5.61 -3.28
CA HIS A 19 -8.23 -6.07 -4.07
C HIS A 19 -7.71 -5.02 -5.04
N THR A 20 -8.52 -4.05 -5.44
CA THR A 20 -8.07 -2.96 -6.33
C THR A 20 -7.92 -1.65 -5.59
N ALA A 21 -9.00 -1.09 -5.04
CA ALA A 21 -8.91 0.23 -4.39
C ALA A 21 -8.09 0.19 -3.09
N GLY A 22 -8.28 -0.82 -2.25
CA GLY A 22 -7.49 -1.03 -1.03
C GLY A 22 -6.02 -1.28 -1.34
N ALA A 23 -5.73 -2.16 -2.30
CA ALA A 23 -4.36 -2.46 -2.72
C ALA A 23 -3.63 -1.24 -3.31
N CYS A 24 -4.30 -0.43 -4.14
CA CYS A 24 -3.78 0.84 -4.64
C CYS A 24 -3.47 1.83 -3.50
N ARG A 25 -4.41 1.99 -2.56
CA ARG A 25 -4.20 2.85 -1.38
C ARG A 25 -3.03 2.38 -0.51
N LEU A 26 -2.82 1.08 -0.35
CA LEU A 26 -1.65 0.57 0.37
C LEU A 26 -0.35 0.97 -0.34
N GLY A 27 -0.29 0.84 -1.67
CA GLY A 27 0.87 1.32 -2.45
C GLY A 27 1.09 2.82 -2.30
N LEU A 28 0.04 3.64 -2.36
CA LEU A 28 0.12 5.09 -2.14
C LEU A 28 0.66 5.45 -0.77
N MET A 29 0.16 4.77 0.28
CA MET A 29 0.58 5.03 1.64
C MET A 29 2.04 4.61 1.85
N ALA A 30 2.44 3.45 1.32
CA ALA A 30 3.82 2.99 1.38
C ALA A 30 4.78 3.96 0.66
N ARG A 31 4.39 4.46 -0.52
CA ARG A 31 5.10 5.53 -1.24
C ARG A 31 5.20 6.81 -0.40
N ALA A 32 4.11 7.23 0.23
CA ALA A 32 4.10 8.45 1.05
C ALA A 32 5.01 8.33 2.28
N ILE A 33 5.09 7.14 2.88
CA ILE A 33 6.00 6.84 4.00
C ILE A 33 7.47 6.87 3.55
N LEU A 34 7.79 6.32 2.37
CA LEU A 34 9.12 6.44 1.76
C LEU A 34 9.47 7.90 1.42
N GLY A 35 8.46 8.71 1.08
CA GLY A 35 8.60 10.13 0.72
C GLY A 35 8.74 10.40 -0.78
N ASP A 36 8.89 9.37 -1.62
CA ASP A 36 9.02 9.50 -3.07
C ASP A 36 8.54 8.22 -3.79
N THR A 37 8.51 8.24 -5.13
CA THR A 37 8.33 7.05 -5.96
C THR A 37 9.60 6.18 -5.86
N PRO A 38 9.50 4.92 -5.40
CA PRO A 38 10.65 4.04 -5.24
C PRO A 38 11.36 3.75 -6.56
N ASP A 39 12.67 3.50 -6.50
CA ASP A 39 13.44 2.93 -7.61
C ASP A 39 13.33 1.40 -7.61
N ARG A 40 13.31 0.79 -6.41
CA ARG A 40 13.11 -0.65 -6.23
C ARG A 40 12.02 -0.96 -5.20
N ALA A 41 11.20 -1.97 -5.48
CA ALA A 41 10.17 -2.46 -4.57
C ALA A 41 10.10 -4.00 -4.52
N THR A 42 10.24 -4.58 -3.33
CA THR A 42 9.85 -5.98 -3.09
C THR A 42 8.51 -5.98 -2.35
N ILE A 43 7.49 -6.57 -2.95
CA ILE A 43 6.14 -6.61 -2.38
C ILE A 43 5.77 -8.05 -2.03
N ARG A 44 5.57 -8.32 -0.74
CA ARG A 44 5.12 -9.63 -0.28
C ARG A 44 3.63 -9.61 0.01
N LEU A 45 2.90 -10.54 -0.58
CA LEU A 45 1.46 -10.66 -0.40
C LEU A 45 1.13 -11.83 0.52
N HIS A 46 0.19 -11.61 1.43
CA HIS A 46 -0.28 -12.61 2.36
C HIS A 46 -1.73 -13.02 2.05
N GLY A 47 -2.10 -14.25 2.40
CA GLY A 47 -3.49 -14.72 2.41
C GLY A 47 -4.21 -14.57 1.07
N SER A 48 -5.41 -13.99 1.10
CA SER A 48 -6.24 -13.76 -0.08
C SER A 48 -5.57 -12.86 -1.12
N PHE A 49 -4.71 -11.91 -0.71
CA PHE A 49 -3.95 -11.10 -1.66
C PHE A 49 -2.97 -11.94 -2.49
N ALA A 50 -2.30 -12.93 -1.88
CA ALA A 50 -1.46 -13.87 -2.61
C ALA A 50 -2.31 -14.82 -3.46
N ALA A 51 -3.30 -15.46 -2.85
CA ALA A 51 -4.05 -16.53 -3.49
C ALA A 51 -4.92 -16.10 -4.67
N THR A 52 -5.47 -14.87 -4.64
CA THR A 52 -6.45 -14.41 -5.65
C THR A 52 -6.12 -13.06 -6.27
N GLY A 53 -4.97 -12.46 -5.91
CA GLY A 53 -4.63 -11.09 -6.30
C GLY A 53 -4.48 -10.88 -7.79
N GLU A 54 -3.94 -11.85 -8.52
CA GLU A 54 -3.74 -11.76 -9.97
C GLU A 54 -5.08 -11.59 -10.72
N GLY A 55 -6.09 -12.39 -10.38
CA GLY A 55 -7.43 -12.33 -10.99
C GLY A 55 -8.22 -11.06 -10.66
N HIS A 56 -7.84 -10.33 -9.61
CA HIS A 56 -8.50 -9.09 -9.18
C HIS A 56 -7.69 -7.82 -9.50
N GLY A 57 -6.51 -7.97 -10.12
CA GLY A 57 -5.63 -6.84 -10.45
C GLY A 57 -4.90 -6.23 -9.24
N THR A 58 -4.74 -6.96 -8.13
CA THR A 58 -4.10 -6.47 -6.89
C THR A 58 -2.68 -5.99 -7.12
N GLN A 59 -1.86 -6.79 -7.81
CA GLN A 59 -0.48 -6.43 -8.09
C GLN A 59 -0.39 -5.16 -8.94
N ARG A 60 -1.22 -5.07 -9.99
CA ARG A 60 -1.31 -3.89 -10.85
C ARG A 60 -1.72 -2.65 -10.06
N ALA A 61 -2.71 -2.78 -9.19
CA ALA A 61 -3.18 -1.70 -8.34
C ALA A 61 -2.09 -1.21 -7.38
N ILE A 62 -1.35 -2.15 -6.75
CA ILE A 62 -0.20 -1.83 -5.90
C ILE A 62 0.86 -1.05 -6.67
N VAL A 63 1.25 -1.54 -7.85
CA VAL A 63 2.25 -0.86 -8.69
C VAL A 63 1.80 0.56 -9.02
N GLY A 64 0.56 0.73 -9.45
CA GLY A 64 0.01 2.08 -9.71
C GLY A 64 0.02 2.97 -8.47
N GLY A 65 -0.31 2.42 -7.30
CA GLY A 65 -0.22 3.14 -6.03
C GLY A 65 1.21 3.59 -5.70
N LEU A 66 2.21 2.73 -5.90
CA LEU A 66 3.62 3.08 -5.73
C LEU A 66 4.08 4.18 -6.71
N LEU A 67 3.46 4.28 -7.88
CA LEU A 67 3.67 5.36 -8.85
C LEU A 67 2.89 6.64 -8.52
N GLY A 68 2.11 6.68 -7.44
CA GLY A 68 1.36 7.86 -7.03
C GLY A 68 -0.04 7.98 -7.65
N MET A 69 -0.57 6.92 -8.27
CA MET A 69 -1.89 6.93 -8.89
C MET A 69 -2.99 6.69 -7.85
N PRO A 70 -4.05 7.52 -7.78
CA PRO A 70 -5.21 7.23 -6.94
C PRO A 70 -6.05 6.04 -7.47
N PRO A 71 -6.92 5.41 -6.64
CA PRO A 71 -7.72 4.24 -7.02
C PRO A 71 -8.65 4.42 -8.23
N ASP A 72 -9.02 5.65 -8.57
CA ASP A 72 -9.88 6.03 -9.69
C ASP A 72 -9.10 6.47 -10.94
N ASP A 73 -7.76 6.45 -10.90
CA ASP A 73 -6.91 6.79 -12.03
C ASP A 73 -7.02 5.72 -13.14
N LEU A 74 -7.34 6.16 -14.36
CA LEU A 74 -7.45 5.28 -15.53
C LEU A 74 -6.12 4.63 -15.91
N ARG A 75 -4.98 5.26 -15.57
CA ARG A 75 -3.63 4.71 -15.79
C ARG A 75 -3.35 3.46 -14.99
N LEU A 76 -4.16 3.14 -13.97
CA LEU A 76 -4.08 1.85 -13.27
C LEU A 76 -4.20 0.66 -14.25
N ARG A 77 -4.84 0.83 -15.41
CA ARG A 77 -4.93 -0.23 -16.43
C ARG A 77 -3.59 -0.53 -17.10
N SER A 78 -2.74 0.49 -17.26
CA SER A 78 -1.41 0.46 -17.86
C SER A 78 -0.28 0.56 -16.83
N ALA A 79 -0.56 0.33 -15.54
CA ALA A 79 0.40 0.58 -14.46
C ALA A 79 1.76 -0.11 -14.62
N TYR A 80 1.83 -1.26 -15.30
CA TYR A 80 3.09 -1.94 -15.59
C TYR A 80 3.93 -1.21 -16.64
N GLU A 81 3.31 -0.67 -17.70
CA GLU A 81 3.98 0.16 -18.72
C GLU A 81 4.43 1.49 -18.12
N GLU A 82 3.61 2.05 -17.22
CA GLU A 82 3.92 3.26 -16.47
C GLU A 82 5.10 3.04 -15.51
N ALA A 83 5.19 1.85 -14.88
CA ALA A 83 6.30 1.47 -14.02
C ALA A 83 7.61 1.35 -14.80
N GLU A 84 7.58 0.71 -15.97
CA GLU A 84 8.72 0.63 -16.88
C GLU A 84 9.18 2.03 -17.31
N SER A 85 8.23 2.89 -17.68
CA SER A 85 8.51 4.28 -18.07
C SER A 85 9.10 5.11 -16.94
N ALA A 86 8.69 4.84 -15.70
CA ALA A 86 9.20 5.50 -14.49
C ALA A 86 10.52 4.89 -13.98
N GLY A 87 10.97 3.76 -14.54
CA GLY A 87 12.17 3.05 -14.09
C GLY A 87 12.02 2.33 -12.74
N LEU A 88 10.79 2.01 -12.33
CA LEU A 88 10.53 1.25 -11.10
C LEU A 88 10.81 -0.25 -11.33
N ASP A 89 11.85 -0.77 -10.69
CA ASP A 89 12.11 -2.20 -10.59
C ASP A 89 11.29 -2.80 -9.46
N TYR A 90 10.46 -3.80 -9.74
CA TYR A 90 9.61 -4.41 -8.71
C TYR A 90 9.47 -5.92 -8.86
N ARG A 91 9.25 -6.57 -7.73
CA ARG A 91 8.93 -8.01 -7.68
C ARG A 91 7.89 -8.32 -6.63
N PHE A 92 7.13 -9.38 -6.88
CA PHE A 92 6.15 -9.91 -5.95
C PHE A 92 6.60 -11.26 -5.39
N GLU A 93 6.36 -11.45 -4.10
CA GLU A 93 6.60 -12.69 -3.38
C GLU A 93 5.36 -13.04 -2.56
N GLU A 94 5.21 -14.31 -2.19
CA GLU A 94 4.20 -14.74 -1.22
C GLU A 94 4.81 -14.79 0.17
N VAL A 95 4.01 -14.48 1.19
CA VAL A 95 4.42 -14.59 2.59
C VAL A 95 3.28 -15.09 3.47
N ASP A 96 3.59 -16.02 4.37
CA ASP A 96 2.71 -16.39 5.46
C ASP A 96 3.06 -15.57 6.71
N LEU A 97 2.11 -14.77 7.17
CA LEU A 97 2.24 -13.90 8.35
C LEU A 97 1.50 -14.47 9.58
N GLY A 98 1.02 -15.72 9.49
CA GLY A 98 0.26 -16.38 10.54
C GLY A 98 -1.23 -15.98 10.55
N GLU A 99 -1.99 -16.65 11.42
CA GLU A 99 -3.45 -16.54 11.47
C GLU A 99 -3.96 -15.19 11.99
N ASP A 100 -3.14 -14.47 12.77
CA ASP A 100 -3.49 -13.16 13.32
C ASP A 100 -3.40 -12.03 12.28
N ALA A 101 -2.74 -12.28 11.13
CA ALA A 101 -2.64 -11.30 10.06
C ALA A 101 -3.95 -11.24 9.26
N HIS A 102 -4.37 -10.02 8.91
CA HIS A 102 -5.51 -9.86 8.02
C HIS A 102 -5.21 -10.50 6.64
N PRO A 103 -6.13 -11.28 6.04
CA PRO A 103 -5.84 -12.04 4.81
C PRO A 103 -5.55 -11.18 3.58
N ASN A 104 -5.85 -9.88 3.63
CA ASN A 104 -5.52 -8.91 2.57
C ASN A 104 -4.33 -8.04 2.98
N THR A 105 -3.23 -8.65 3.43
CA THR A 105 -2.04 -7.92 3.89
C THR A 105 -0.96 -7.90 2.81
N ALA A 106 -0.28 -6.75 2.69
CA ALA A 106 0.93 -6.59 1.91
C ALA A 106 2.07 -6.07 2.81
N VAL A 107 3.29 -6.52 2.53
CA VAL A 107 4.53 -5.98 3.08
C VAL A 107 5.33 -5.39 1.93
N PHE A 108 5.70 -4.12 2.06
CA PHE A 108 6.46 -3.36 1.08
C PHE A 108 7.86 -3.15 1.62
N GLU A 109 8.88 -3.58 0.90
CA GLU A 109 10.27 -3.16 1.11
C GLU A 109 10.65 -2.26 -0.06
N LEU A 110 10.86 -0.97 0.23
CA LEU A 110 11.01 0.08 -0.76
C LEU A 110 12.38 0.76 -0.63
N GLU A 111 12.95 1.13 -1.77
CA GLU A 111 14.25 1.81 -1.86
C GLU A 111 14.15 3.00 -2.83
N LYS A 112 14.71 4.16 -2.44
CA LYS A 112 14.89 5.36 -3.25
C LYS A 112 16.28 5.96 -2.97
N GLY A 113 17.25 5.71 -3.83
CA GLY A 113 18.65 6.05 -3.53
C GLY A 113 19.12 5.41 -2.21
N GLU A 114 19.43 6.22 -1.20
CA GLU A 114 19.83 5.76 0.15
C GLU A 114 18.63 5.60 1.11
N GLU A 115 17.46 6.15 0.75
CA GLU A 115 16.26 6.08 1.58
C GLU A 115 15.59 4.71 1.43
N THR A 116 15.17 4.15 2.55
CA THR A 116 14.49 2.84 2.58
C THR A 116 13.30 2.88 3.54
N ALA A 117 12.29 2.08 3.25
CA ALA A 117 11.14 1.91 4.15
C ALA A 117 10.59 0.48 4.06
N VAL A 118 10.24 -0.08 5.21
CA VAL A 118 9.49 -1.34 5.31
C VAL A 118 8.10 -1.06 5.86
N VAL A 119 7.07 -1.21 5.02
CA VAL A 119 5.69 -0.90 5.39
C VAL A 119 4.84 -2.16 5.36
N ARG A 120 4.11 -2.44 6.44
CA ARG A 120 3.09 -3.50 6.46
C ARG A 120 1.72 -2.87 6.58
N GLY A 121 0.78 -3.29 5.73
CA GLY A 121 -0.60 -2.83 5.83
C GLY A 121 -1.60 -3.81 5.23
N ALA A 122 -2.85 -3.64 5.60
CA ALA A 122 -3.95 -4.49 5.18
C ALA A 122 -5.11 -3.70 4.58
N SER A 123 -5.77 -4.29 3.58
CA SER A 123 -7.06 -3.79 3.09
C SER A 123 -8.20 -4.41 3.90
N VAL A 124 -8.85 -3.60 4.73
CA VAL A 124 -9.89 -4.01 5.70
C VAL A 124 -11.32 -3.97 5.13
N GLY A 125 -11.47 -3.82 3.81
CA GLY A 125 -12.76 -3.87 3.10
C GLY A 125 -13.36 -2.50 2.79
N GLY A 126 -14.22 -2.44 1.76
CA GLY A 126 -14.76 -1.18 1.23
C GLY A 126 -13.66 -0.26 0.66
N GLY A 127 -12.51 -0.82 0.28
CA GLY A 127 -11.31 -0.07 -0.12
C GLY A 127 -10.62 0.70 0.99
N ARG A 128 -11.03 0.56 2.26
CA ARG A 128 -10.29 1.10 3.39
C ARG A 128 -9.04 0.27 3.66
N ILE A 129 -8.03 0.91 4.22
CA ILE A 129 -6.74 0.30 4.55
C ILE A 129 -6.37 0.61 6.00
N GLU A 130 -5.42 -0.16 6.52
CA GLU A 130 -4.71 0.14 7.76
C GLU A 130 -3.25 -0.25 7.60
N VAL A 131 -2.33 0.71 7.75
CA VAL A 131 -0.90 0.42 7.94
C VAL A 131 -0.72 0.01 9.40
N THR A 132 -0.14 -1.17 9.58
CA THR A 132 0.00 -1.84 10.87
C THR A 132 1.44 -1.86 11.37
N ALA A 133 2.43 -1.63 10.50
CA ALA A 133 3.81 -1.41 10.91
C ALA A 133 4.60 -0.57 9.89
N ILE A 134 5.57 0.20 10.40
CA ILE A 134 6.59 0.93 9.64
C ILE A 134 7.94 0.61 10.27
N ASP A 135 8.89 0.12 9.48
CA ASP A 135 10.26 -0.27 9.90
C ASP A 135 10.28 -1.18 11.15
N GLY A 136 9.30 -2.08 11.23
CA GLY A 136 9.13 -3.00 12.36
C GLY A 136 8.42 -2.41 13.58
N PHE A 137 8.16 -1.10 13.61
CA PHE A 137 7.39 -0.45 14.68
C PHE A 137 5.89 -0.57 14.41
N PRO A 138 5.09 -1.06 15.38
CA PRO A 138 3.65 -1.17 15.23
C PRO A 138 2.99 0.21 15.19
N VAL A 139 2.07 0.40 14.25
CA VAL A 139 1.28 1.62 14.08
C VAL A 139 -0.17 1.27 13.73
N ALA A 140 -1.06 2.26 13.75
CA ALA A 140 -2.45 2.09 13.30
C ALA A 140 -2.84 3.32 12.46
N LEU A 141 -2.47 3.31 11.18
CA LEU A 141 -2.73 4.42 10.27
C LEU A 141 -3.74 4.02 9.19
N SER A 142 -4.94 4.61 9.24
CA SER A 142 -6.01 4.30 8.29
C SER A 142 -5.98 5.14 7.00
N GLY A 143 -5.20 6.23 6.99
CA GLY A 143 -5.22 7.23 5.92
C GLY A 143 -6.53 8.05 5.84
N GLY A 144 -7.40 7.93 6.85
CA GLY A 144 -8.66 8.70 6.92
C GLY A 144 -8.52 10.11 7.49
N TYR A 145 -7.33 10.45 8.02
CA TYR A 145 -7.00 11.76 8.59
C TYR A 145 -5.63 12.20 8.11
N ASP A 146 -5.43 13.52 8.04
CA ASP A 146 -4.10 14.10 7.82
C ASP A 146 -3.16 13.61 8.92
N THR A 147 -2.08 12.94 8.52
CA THR A 147 -1.16 12.26 9.43
C THR A 147 0.26 12.73 9.15
N LEU A 148 0.95 13.24 10.17
CA LEU A 148 2.38 13.51 10.11
C LEU A 148 3.14 12.34 10.74
N VAL A 149 4.00 11.70 9.95
CA VAL A 149 4.92 10.66 10.42
C VAL A 149 6.29 11.30 10.59
N LEU A 150 6.88 11.19 11.79
CA LEU A 150 8.22 11.68 12.10
C LEU A 150 9.11 10.50 12.45
N ILE A 151 10.13 10.27 11.62
CA ILE A 151 11.21 9.32 11.90
C ILE A 151 12.39 10.15 12.40
N ALA A 152 12.80 9.93 13.64
CA ALA A 152 13.86 10.69 14.27
C ALA A 152 14.73 9.78 15.14
N GLN A 153 16.00 10.17 15.28
CA GLN A 153 16.88 9.51 16.25
C GLN A 153 16.44 9.87 17.67
N ASP A 154 16.37 8.86 18.53
CA ASP A 154 16.06 9.06 19.94
C ASP A 154 17.21 9.79 20.64
N GLN A 155 16.99 11.08 20.91
CA GLN A 155 17.91 11.95 21.61
C GLN A 155 17.11 12.86 22.56
N PRO A 156 17.68 13.27 23.71
CA PRO A 156 17.00 14.21 24.60
C PRO A 156 16.60 15.49 23.86
N GLY A 157 15.30 15.80 23.86
CA GLY A 157 14.74 16.98 23.18
C GLY A 157 14.27 16.74 21.74
N THR A 158 14.32 15.51 21.22
CA THR A 158 13.77 15.17 19.88
C THR A 158 12.26 15.38 19.80
N ILE A 159 11.53 15.12 20.88
CA ILE A 159 10.12 15.48 21.04
C ILE A 159 10.05 16.37 22.29
N ALA A 160 9.73 17.65 22.09
CA ALA A 160 9.69 18.68 23.13
C ALA A 160 8.29 19.32 23.21
#